data_AF-A0A7V9UEA1-F1
#
_entry.id   AF-A0A7V9UEA1-F1
#
_cell.length_a   1.000
_cell.length_b   1.000
_cell.length_c   1.000
_cell.angle_alpha   90.00
_cell.angle_beta   90.00
_cell.angle_gamma   90.00
#
_symmetry.space_group_name_H-M   'P 1'
#
loop_
_entity.id
_entity.type
_entity.pdbx_description
1 polymer ?
#
loop_
_entity_poly.entity_id
_entity_poly.type
_entity_poly.pdbx_seq_one_letter_code
_entity_poly.pdbx_strand_id
1 'polypeptide(L)'
;MIGRSKEMVLGSILVAAALAAGLLEWSIHPVRNDVIAREESSPYVDRAVFCPPAPEGLASTVDLVASSREGTDIRLGFEPSREPIFSLVGDQAVGLELERDEPIDVVGFGALPAASVATTFESPMKGLGAAACATDASDEWFFPAGSSAIGFEEKLVLYNPFPDEAVVRVTFFTEGGEINKAGLADIAVPSKDTTSISINKFILQRRALGMRIAALRGRVSAWKSVSVKTEESPTGVTSTLGATETATEWYFPSGAVGEGIDERISILNPTGKEAIVSISVVSDEETIQPRDLMELKVPRASQLDVKLGDAVGPKVMGSVSVVVRSVNSTGIVVERSVIYSGDRLTGYASEIGATTP
;
A
#
# COMPACT_ATOMS: atom_id res chain seq x y z
N MET A 1 -26.24 -2.00 -36.22
CA MET A 1 -24.95 -1.29 -36.32
C MET A 1 -24.21 -1.59 -35.03
N ILE A 2 -23.17 -2.42 -35.14
CA ILE A 2 -22.35 -2.94 -34.05
C ILE A 2 -21.16 -1.99 -33.88
N GLY A 3 -20.76 -1.75 -32.63
CA GLY A 3 -19.49 -1.13 -32.26
C GLY A 3 -19.67 -0.03 -31.22
N ARG A 4 -18.88 0.12 -30.16
CA ARG A 4 -17.67 -0.58 -29.70
C ARG A 4 -17.39 0.04 -28.32
N SER A 5 -17.51 -0.70 -27.22
CA SER A 5 -16.96 -0.30 -25.92
C SER A 5 -16.44 -1.54 -25.18
N LYS A 6 -15.21 -1.92 -25.51
CA LYS A 6 -14.35 -2.76 -24.69
C LYS A 6 -13.16 -1.90 -24.30
N GLU A 7 -12.59 -2.23 -23.14
CA GLU A 7 -11.36 -1.68 -22.54
C GLU A 7 -11.60 -0.48 -21.62
N MET A 8 -11.98 -0.77 -20.35
CA MET A 8 -11.43 -0.12 -19.15
C MET A 8 -12.00 -0.76 -17.86
N VAL A 9 -11.86 -2.08 -17.69
CA VAL A 9 -12.27 -2.75 -16.45
C VAL A 9 -11.34 -3.94 -16.23
N LEU A 10 -10.24 -3.74 -15.49
CA LEU A 10 -9.47 -4.87 -14.95
C LEU A 10 -8.67 -4.48 -13.69
N GLY A 11 -8.23 -3.22 -13.56
CA GLY A 11 -7.43 -2.77 -12.39
C GLY A 11 -8.24 -2.56 -11.10
N SER A 12 -9.51 -2.15 -11.19
CA SER A 12 -10.34 -1.77 -10.04
C SER A 12 -11.11 -2.94 -9.40
N ILE A 13 -11.11 -4.12 -10.02
CA ILE A 13 -11.84 -5.30 -9.50
C ILE A 13 -11.12 -5.93 -8.31
N LEU A 14 -9.78 -5.90 -8.25
CA LEU A 14 -9.05 -6.54 -7.13
C LEU A 14 -9.20 -5.78 -5.80
N VAL A 15 -9.31 -4.45 -5.83
CA VAL A 15 -9.56 -3.65 -4.62
C VAL A 15 -11.05 -3.66 -4.25
N ALA A 16 -11.96 -3.62 -5.23
CA ALA A 16 -13.39 -3.72 -4.97
C ALA A 16 -13.84 -5.12 -4.52
N ALA A 17 -13.20 -6.19 -4.98
CA ALA A 17 -13.48 -7.56 -4.54
C ALA A 17 -13.06 -7.78 -3.07
N ALA A 18 -11.97 -7.14 -2.61
CA ALA A 18 -11.61 -7.11 -1.19
C ALA A 18 -12.61 -6.30 -0.36
N LEU A 19 -13.18 -5.22 -0.90
CA LEU A 19 -14.17 -4.37 -0.21
C LEU A 19 -15.60 -4.93 -0.22
N ALA A 20 -15.97 -5.77 -1.19
CA ALA A 20 -17.30 -6.39 -1.28
C ALA A 20 -17.44 -7.70 -0.49
N ALA A 21 -16.32 -8.34 -0.13
CA ALA A 21 -16.32 -9.62 0.59
C ALA A 21 -16.99 -9.56 1.98
N GLY A 22 -17.16 -8.36 2.56
CA GLY A 22 -17.83 -8.19 3.85
C GLY A 22 -19.34 -7.96 3.80
N LEU A 23 -19.94 -7.60 2.65
CA LEU A 23 -21.36 -7.16 2.61
C LEU A 23 -22.17 -7.58 1.38
N LEU A 24 -21.60 -8.32 0.44
CA LEU A 24 -22.35 -8.96 -0.65
C LEU A 24 -22.07 -10.46 -0.62
N GLU A 25 -23.15 -11.26 -0.53
CA GLU A 25 -23.14 -12.70 -0.84
C GLU A 25 -22.78 -12.90 -2.32
N TRP A 26 -21.54 -12.60 -2.70
CA TRP A 26 -20.94 -13.26 -3.83
C TRP A 26 -20.75 -14.70 -3.43
N SER A 27 -21.27 -15.61 -4.25
CA SER A 27 -21.13 -17.03 -4.07
C SER A 27 -19.66 -17.41 -4.26
N ILE A 28 -18.83 -17.12 -3.26
CA ILE A 28 -17.54 -17.77 -3.03
C ILE A 28 -17.92 -19.22 -2.74
N HIS A 29 -17.95 -20.03 -3.79
CA HIS A 29 -18.16 -21.45 -3.61
C HIS A 29 -16.97 -21.95 -2.81
N PRO A 30 -17.14 -22.59 -1.65
CA PRO A 30 -16.04 -23.26 -1.00
C PRO A 30 -15.48 -24.25 -2.02
N VAL A 31 -14.25 -24.02 -2.46
CA VAL A 31 -13.55 -24.93 -3.37
C VAL A 31 -13.56 -26.28 -2.67
N ARG A 32 -14.15 -27.30 -3.31
CA ARG A 32 -14.09 -28.66 -2.80
C ARG A 32 -12.62 -29.02 -2.61
N ASN A 33 -12.28 -29.53 -1.43
CA ASN A 33 -11.01 -30.16 -1.13
C ASN A 33 -10.87 -31.47 -1.94
N ASP A 34 -10.73 -31.35 -3.25
CA ASP A 34 -10.32 -32.47 -4.08
C ASP A 34 -8.78 -32.50 -4.00
N VAL A 35 -8.27 -33.36 -3.11
CA VAL A 35 -6.85 -33.69 -3.02
C VAL A 35 -6.46 -34.37 -4.34
N ILE A 36 -6.00 -33.58 -5.31
CA ILE A 36 -5.49 -34.12 -6.57
C ILE A 36 -4.10 -34.70 -6.31
N ALA A 37 -3.90 -35.92 -6.82
CA ALA A 37 -2.66 -36.66 -6.70
C ALA A 37 -1.45 -35.85 -7.24
N ARG A 38 -0.33 -36.05 -6.55
CA ARG A 38 0.97 -35.42 -6.79
C ARG A 38 1.47 -35.69 -8.21
N GLU A 39 1.28 -34.73 -9.12
CA GLU A 39 1.94 -34.71 -10.43
C GLU A 39 3.21 -33.85 -10.32
N GLU A 40 4.35 -34.35 -10.79
CA GLU A 40 5.66 -33.72 -10.66
C GLU A 40 5.61 -32.27 -11.15
N SER A 41 5.81 -31.32 -10.23
CA SER A 41 5.85 -29.89 -10.54
C SER A 41 6.98 -29.61 -11.53
N SER A 42 6.62 -29.04 -12.69
CA SER A 42 7.57 -28.49 -13.66
C SER A 42 8.62 -27.61 -12.95
N PRO A 43 9.92 -27.81 -13.20
CA PRO A 43 11.00 -27.14 -12.46
C PRO A 43 11.22 -25.65 -12.81
N TYR A 44 10.33 -25.02 -13.59
CA TYR A 44 10.53 -23.65 -14.04
C TYR A 44 9.30 -22.77 -13.86
N VAL A 45 9.56 -21.65 -13.16
CA VAL A 45 8.70 -20.54 -12.75
C VAL A 45 7.91 -20.79 -11.45
N ASP A 46 8.65 -20.86 -10.35
CA ASP A 46 8.16 -20.49 -9.03
C ASP A 46 8.39 -18.98 -8.88
N ARG A 47 7.32 -18.19 -8.76
CA ARG A 47 7.42 -16.79 -8.32
C ARG A 47 6.57 -16.60 -7.09
N ALA A 48 7.18 -16.08 -6.03
CA ALA A 48 6.51 -15.72 -4.82
C ALA A 48 6.08 -14.25 -4.86
N VAL A 49 4.92 -13.95 -4.29
CA VAL A 49 4.62 -12.60 -3.79
C VAL A 49 4.63 -12.64 -2.27
N PHE A 50 5.18 -11.61 -1.64
CA PHE A 50 5.46 -11.56 -0.21
C PHE A 50 4.38 -10.77 0.49
N CYS A 51 3.72 -11.35 1.49
CA CYS A 51 2.63 -10.70 2.20
C CYS A 51 3.09 -10.20 3.58
N PRO A 52 2.61 -9.02 4.02
CA PRO A 52 2.97 -8.50 5.33
C PRO A 52 2.40 -9.41 6.42
N PRO A 53 3.10 -9.54 7.57
CA PRO A 53 2.52 -10.16 8.75
C PRO A 53 1.38 -9.31 9.34
N ALA A 54 0.64 -9.90 10.27
CA ALA A 54 -0.31 -9.17 11.09
C ALA A 54 0.35 -7.97 11.79
N PRO A 55 -0.31 -6.80 11.88
CA PRO A 55 0.23 -5.66 12.62
C PRO A 55 0.42 -5.98 14.10
N GLU A 56 1.67 -5.94 14.57
CA GLU A 56 2.01 -6.27 15.96
C GLU A 56 1.25 -5.41 16.99
N GLY A 57 0.79 -6.03 18.07
CA GLY A 57 0.21 -5.34 19.23
C GLY A 57 -1.26 -4.91 19.05
N LEU A 58 -1.90 -5.35 17.96
CA LEU A 58 -3.33 -5.20 17.72
C LEU A 58 -3.97 -6.59 17.72
N ALA A 59 -5.15 -6.73 18.31
CA ALA A 59 -5.93 -7.95 18.14
C ALA A 59 -6.57 -7.90 16.76
N SER A 60 -6.22 -8.85 15.89
CA SER A 60 -6.71 -8.87 14.52
C SER A 60 -6.80 -10.27 13.91
N THR A 61 -7.74 -10.43 12.99
CA THR A 61 -7.81 -11.56 12.05
C THR A 61 -7.25 -11.13 10.70
N VAL A 62 -6.47 -11.98 10.06
CA VAL A 62 -5.82 -11.68 8.79
C VAL A 62 -6.33 -12.65 7.73
N ASP A 63 -6.90 -12.12 6.66
CA ASP A 63 -7.35 -12.89 5.50
C ASP A 63 -6.42 -12.63 4.32
N LEU A 64 -5.82 -13.69 3.80
CA LEU A 64 -5.05 -13.67 2.56
C LEU A 64 -5.97 -13.97 1.39
N VAL A 65 -6.01 -13.08 0.41
CA VAL A 65 -6.67 -13.32 -0.87
C VAL A 65 -5.59 -13.48 -1.94
N ALA A 66 -5.66 -14.56 -2.71
CA ALA A 66 -4.72 -14.84 -3.79
C ALA A 66 -5.43 -15.31 -5.07
N SER A 67 -4.89 -14.90 -6.21
CA SER A 67 -5.43 -15.20 -7.54
C SER A 67 -4.31 -15.25 -8.59
N SER A 68 -4.65 -15.57 -9.84
CA SER A 68 -3.74 -15.34 -10.97
C SER A 68 -3.76 -13.87 -11.41
N ARG A 69 -2.62 -13.33 -11.83
CA ARG A 69 -2.53 -11.93 -12.27
C ARG A 69 -3.21 -11.65 -13.62
N GLU A 70 -3.31 -12.65 -14.49
CA GLU A 70 -3.77 -12.49 -15.89
C GLU A 70 -4.96 -13.39 -16.25
N GLY A 71 -5.69 -13.91 -15.24
CA GLY A 71 -6.80 -14.83 -15.48
C GLY A 71 -6.35 -16.18 -16.05
N THR A 72 -5.09 -16.56 -15.84
CA THR A 72 -4.53 -17.85 -16.25
C THR A 72 -4.72 -18.89 -15.16
N ASP A 73 -4.87 -20.15 -15.53
CA ASP A 73 -4.87 -21.25 -14.57
C ASP A 73 -3.54 -21.24 -13.78
N ILE A 74 -3.63 -21.36 -12.46
CA ILE A 74 -2.48 -21.26 -11.56
C ILE A 74 -2.62 -22.26 -10.42
N ARG A 75 -1.50 -22.83 -9.98
CA ARG A 75 -1.42 -23.50 -8.69
C ARG A 75 -0.76 -22.58 -7.67
N LEU A 76 -1.37 -22.45 -6.50
CA LEU A 76 -0.89 -21.60 -5.41
C LEU A 76 -0.44 -22.47 -4.24
N GLY A 77 0.81 -22.29 -3.81
CA GLY A 77 1.30 -22.76 -2.53
C GLY A 77 1.62 -21.58 -1.61
N PHE A 78 1.86 -21.88 -0.33
CA PHE A 78 2.22 -20.89 0.67
C PHE A 78 3.53 -21.32 1.32
N GLU A 79 4.42 -20.40 1.65
CA GLU A 79 5.57 -20.71 2.50
C GLU A 79 5.46 -19.94 3.82
N PRO A 80 5.87 -20.55 4.96
CA PRO A 80 6.59 -21.84 5.06
C PRO A 80 5.71 -23.11 4.94
N SER A 81 4.38 -22.99 4.97
CA SER A 81 3.47 -24.14 4.91
C SER A 81 3.20 -24.65 3.49
N ARG A 82 3.97 -25.64 3.02
CA ARG A 82 3.87 -26.20 1.66
C ARG A 82 2.51 -26.81 1.27
N GLU A 83 1.60 -27.01 2.23
CA GLU A 83 0.24 -27.48 2.00
C GLU A 83 -0.75 -26.57 2.75
N PRO A 84 -1.99 -26.41 2.25
CA PRO A 84 -2.51 -26.94 0.99
C PRO A 84 -2.00 -26.20 -0.26
N ILE A 85 -1.95 -26.90 -1.40
CA ILE A 85 -1.79 -26.28 -2.73
C ILE A 85 -3.18 -26.16 -3.35
N PHE A 86 -3.56 -24.95 -3.80
CA PHE A 86 -4.83 -24.73 -4.50
C PHE A 86 -4.61 -24.68 -6.00
N SER A 87 -5.46 -25.36 -6.76
CA SER A 87 -5.55 -25.20 -8.22
C SER A 87 -6.70 -24.24 -8.52
N LEU A 88 -6.37 -23.09 -9.11
CA LEU A 88 -7.33 -22.09 -9.53
C LEU A 88 -7.45 -22.09 -11.06
N VAL A 89 -8.69 -22.15 -11.54
CA VAL A 89 -9.02 -21.84 -12.93
C VAL A 89 -9.03 -20.31 -13.09
N GLY A 90 -8.71 -19.81 -14.27
CA GLY A 90 -8.74 -18.38 -14.59
C GLY A 90 -9.90 -17.60 -13.94
N ASP A 91 -9.60 -16.39 -13.47
CA ASP A 91 -10.50 -15.48 -12.73
C ASP A 91 -10.97 -15.96 -11.34
N GLN A 92 -10.57 -17.15 -10.88
CA GLN A 92 -10.82 -17.57 -9.50
C GLN A 92 -9.82 -16.93 -8.51
N ALA A 93 -10.27 -16.79 -7.27
CA ALA A 93 -9.44 -16.41 -6.14
C ALA A 93 -9.69 -17.38 -4.97
N VAL A 94 -8.69 -17.55 -4.13
CA VAL A 94 -8.78 -18.26 -2.84
C VAL A 94 -8.62 -17.26 -1.71
N GLY A 95 -9.46 -17.40 -0.68
CA GLY A 95 -9.34 -16.69 0.59
C GLY A 95 -8.90 -17.65 1.68
N LEU A 96 -7.92 -17.26 2.50
CA LEU A 96 -7.41 -18.04 3.62
C LEU A 96 -7.31 -17.17 4.86
N GLU A 97 -7.94 -17.59 5.94
CA GLU A 97 -7.68 -17.02 7.26
C GLU A 97 -6.30 -17.47 7.73
N LEU A 98 -5.45 -16.50 8.07
CA LEU A 98 -4.08 -16.72 8.51
C LEU A 98 -4.07 -16.79 10.03
N GLU A 99 -3.77 -17.97 10.55
CA GLU A 99 -3.65 -18.21 12.00
C GLU A 99 -2.31 -17.72 12.59
N ARG A 100 -1.41 -17.15 11.77
CA ARG A 100 -0.04 -16.80 12.17
C ARG A 100 0.28 -15.33 11.94
N ASP A 101 1.01 -14.76 12.90
CA ASP A 101 1.62 -13.42 12.82
C ASP A 101 2.92 -13.40 11.98
N GLU A 102 3.17 -14.42 11.18
CA GLU A 102 4.40 -14.57 10.36
C GLU A 102 4.15 -14.04 8.93
N PRO A 103 5.17 -13.49 8.26
CA PRO A 103 5.08 -13.17 6.83
C PRO A 103 4.80 -14.45 6.03
N ILE A 104 4.00 -14.33 4.98
CA ILE A 104 3.63 -15.44 4.12
C ILE A 104 4.04 -15.15 2.69
N ASP A 105 4.68 -16.14 2.07
CA ASP A 105 5.03 -16.09 0.66
C ASP A 105 3.97 -16.87 -0.11
N VAL A 106 3.29 -16.23 -1.06
CA VAL A 106 2.35 -16.90 -1.96
C VAL A 106 3.09 -17.30 -3.22
N VAL A 107 3.31 -18.60 -3.39
CA VAL A 107 4.06 -19.18 -4.49
C VAL A 107 3.12 -19.60 -5.61
N GLY A 108 3.25 -18.97 -6.77
CA GLY A 108 2.56 -19.37 -7.99
C GLY A 108 3.40 -20.32 -8.81
N PHE A 109 2.82 -21.46 -9.19
CA PHE A 109 3.43 -22.44 -10.07
C PHE A 109 2.83 -22.32 -11.47
N GLY A 110 3.66 -22.00 -12.46
CA GLY A 110 3.27 -21.93 -13.88
C GLY A 110 2.62 -20.61 -14.32
N ALA A 111 2.30 -19.72 -13.37
CA ALA A 111 1.82 -18.36 -13.64
C ALA A 111 2.18 -17.42 -12.46
N LEU A 112 2.05 -16.10 -12.68
CA LEU A 112 2.31 -15.10 -11.64
C LEU A 112 1.09 -14.98 -10.71
N PRO A 113 1.28 -15.18 -9.39
CA PRO A 113 0.22 -14.92 -8.44
C PRO A 113 0.05 -13.42 -8.22
N ALA A 114 -1.16 -13.02 -7.85
CA ALA A 114 -1.45 -11.75 -7.21
C ALA A 114 -2.01 -12.06 -5.83
N ALA A 115 -1.61 -11.28 -4.82
CA ALA A 115 -2.14 -11.44 -3.47
C ALA A 115 -2.27 -10.12 -2.73
N SER A 116 -3.23 -10.08 -1.83
CA SER A 116 -3.43 -9.02 -0.86
C SER A 116 -3.85 -9.60 0.48
N VAL A 117 -3.55 -8.87 1.53
CA VAL A 117 -3.96 -9.19 2.88
C VAL A 117 -5.05 -8.21 3.29
N ALA A 118 -6.17 -8.71 3.78
CA ALA A 118 -7.14 -7.95 4.54
C ALA A 118 -6.95 -8.24 6.03
N THR A 119 -7.12 -7.23 6.87
CA THR A 119 -6.94 -7.35 8.32
C THR A 119 -8.15 -6.75 9.02
N THR A 120 -8.84 -7.56 9.81
CA THR A 120 -9.91 -7.11 10.69
C THR A 120 -9.34 -6.82 12.06
N PHE A 121 -9.42 -5.57 12.51
CA PHE A 121 -8.97 -5.15 13.83
C PHE A 121 -10.12 -5.24 14.83
N GLU A 122 -9.87 -5.79 16.01
CA GLU A 122 -10.86 -5.98 17.07
C GLU A 122 -10.61 -5.07 18.28
N SER A 123 -9.34 -4.85 18.66
CA SER A 123 -8.92 -4.14 19.86
C SER A 123 -7.51 -3.53 19.71
N PRO A 124 -7.21 -2.35 20.31
CA PRO A 124 -8.11 -1.51 21.12
C PRO A 124 -9.16 -0.77 20.30
N MET A 125 -9.17 -0.99 18.98
CA MET A 125 -10.02 -0.27 18.08
C MET A 125 -10.47 -1.17 16.94
N LYS A 126 -11.74 -1.02 16.52
CA LYS A 126 -12.33 -1.86 15.46
C LYS A 126 -12.15 -1.22 14.09
N GLY A 127 -11.86 -2.03 13.09
CA GLY A 127 -11.73 -1.54 11.72
C GLY A 127 -11.29 -2.62 10.73
N LEU A 128 -11.14 -2.22 9.48
CA LEU A 128 -10.60 -3.05 8.41
C LEU A 128 -9.41 -2.33 7.78
N GLY A 129 -8.34 -3.07 7.55
CA GLY A 129 -7.19 -2.64 6.74
C GLY A 129 -7.00 -3.59 5.58
N ALA A 130 -6.35 -3.13 4.53
CA ALA A 130 -5.89 -3.98 3.45
C ALA A 130 -4.51 -3.53 3.00
N ALA A 131 -3.65 -4.47 2.62
CA ALA A 131 -2.33 -4.22 2.09
C ALA A 131 -2.06 -5.15 0.90
N ALA A 132 -1.50 -4.60 -0.17
CA ALA A 132 -0.99 -5.41 -1.26
C ALA A 132 0.23 -6.22 -0.81
N CYS A 133 0.34 -7.46 -1.26
CA CYS A 133 1.58 -8.21 -1.15
C CYS A 133 2.62 -7.68 -2.14
N ALA A 134 3.88 -7.66 -1.75
CA ALA A 134 4.99 -7.21 -2.58
C ALA A 134 5.25 -8.24 -3.68
N THR A 135 5.27 -7.81 -4.94
CA THR A 135 5.58 -8.73 -6.04
C THR A 135 7.04 -9.11 -6.11
N ASP A 136 7.91 -8.23 -5.59
CA ASP A 136 9.35 -8.38 -5.60
C ASP A 136 9.93 -7.73 -4.33
N ALA A 137 11.06 -8.27 -3.87
CA ALA A 137 11.90 -7.60 -2.89
C ALA A 137 12.85 -6.63 -3.61
N SER A 138 13.06 -5.45 -3.03
CA SER A 138 13.84 -4.35 -3.60
C SER A 138 14.97 -3.91 -2.67
N ASP A 139 15.99 -3.27 -3.22
CA ASP A 139 17.01 -2.53 -2.47
C ASP A 139 16.59 -1.09 -2.16
N GLU A 140 15.51 -0.60 -2.75
CA GLU A 140 14.93 0.72 -2.49
C GLU A 140 13.43 0.63 -2.23
N TRP A 141 12.95 1.33 -1.19
CA TRP A 141 11.53 1.56 -0.93
C TRP A 141 11.27 3.00 -0.47
N PHE A 142 10.11 3.53 -0.84
CA PHE A 142 9.68 4.90 -0.54
C PHE A 142 8.27 4.92 0.04
N PHE A 143 8.10 5.74 1.09
CA PHE A 143 6.81 6.01 1.73
C PHE A 143 6.63 7.54 1.83
N PRO A 144 5.86 8.17 0.94
CA PRO A 144 5.66 9.62 0.95
C PRO A 144 4.84 10.17 2.11
N ALA A 145 3.86 9.39 2.58
CA ALA A 145 2.99 9.80 3.69
C ALA A 145 3.45 9.17 5.00
N GLY A 146 3.04 9.76 6.12
CA GLY A 146 3.39 9.29 7.46
C GLY A 146 3.24 10.41 8.47
N SER A 147 3.19 10.05 9.75
CA SER A 147 3.03 11.01 10.84
C SER A 147 3.59 10.46 12.15
N SER A 148 4.38 11.31 12.80
CA SER A 148 4.81 11.12 14.19
C SER A 148 4.14 12.13 15.14
N ALA A 149 3.03 12.74 14.70
CA ALA A 149 2.24 13.60 15.56
C ALA A 149 1.56 12.81 16.68
N ILE A 150 1.13 13.52 17.72
CA ILE A 150 0.36 12.92 18.82
C ILE A 150 -0.90 12.29 18.23
N GLY A 151 -1.21 11.07 18.67
CA GLY A 151 -2.35 10.29 18.18
C GLY A 151 -2.05 9.47 16.92
N PHE A 152 -0.82 9.48 16.39
CA PHE A 152 -0.41 8.57 15.34
C PHE A 152 0.61 7.58 15.91
N GLU A 153 0.51 6.31 15.51
CA GLU A 153 1.57 5.33 15.69
C GLU A 153 1.91 4.71 14.33
N GLU A 154 3.12 4.98 13.87
CA GLU A 154 3.65 4.48 12.61
C GLU A 154 4.72 3.41 12.88
N LYS A 155 4.56 2.27 12.21
CA LYS A 155 5.50 1.16 12.22
C LYS A 155 5.97 0.88 10.80
N LEU A 156 7.28 0.75 10.62
CA LEU A 156 7.88 0.21 9.40
C LEU A 156 8.08 -1.30 9.59
N VAL A 157 7.62 -2.09 8.64
CA VAL A 157 7.72 -3.56 8.63
C VAL A 157 8.58 -3.97 7.46
N LEU A 158 9.73 -4.59 7.76
CA LEU A 158 10.72 -5.05 6.78
C LEU A 158 10.76 -6.56 6.80
N TYR A 159 10.54 -7.19 5.66
CA TYR A 159 10.63 -8.64 5.52
C TYR A 159 11.76 -9.02 4.57
N ASN A 160 12.60 -9.95 5.00
CA ASN A 160 13.67 -10.50 4.18
C ASN A 160 13.34 -11.96 3.80
N PRO A 161 12.89 -12.24 2.57
CA PRO A 161 12.58 -13.61 2.14
C PRO A 161 13.83 -14.45 1.82
N PHE A 162 15.04 -13.87 1.90
CA PHE A 162 16.29 -14.51 1.45
C PHE A 162 17.02 -15.24 2.59
N PRO A 163 17.87 -16.24 2.25
CA PRO A 163 18.62 -17.03 3.24
C PRO A 163 19.78 -16.28 3.91
N ASP A 164 20.13 -15.09 3.41
CA ASP A 164 21.17 -14.22 3.97
C ASP A 164 20.51 -12.99 4.62
N GLU A 165 21.07 -12.53 5.73
CA GLU A 165 20.60 -11.30 6.39
C GLU A 165 20.76 -10.08 5.46
N ALA A 166 19.74 -9.22 5.41
CA ALA A 166 19.80 -7.92 4.76
C ALA A 166 20.19 -6.83 5.77
N VAL A 167 20.81 -5.75 5.29
CA VAL A 167 21.11 -4.57 6.12
C VAL A 167 20.52 -3.36 5.42
N VAL A 168 19.69 -2.59 6.11
CA VAL A 168 18.99 -1.44 5.53
C VAL A 168 19.24 -0.15 6.31
N ARG A 169 19.07 0.97 5.62
CA ARG A 169 19.07 2.31 6.16
C ARG A 169 17.70 2.94 5.99
N VAL A 170 17.22 3.64 7.01
CA VAL A 170 16.00 4.44 6.96
C VAL A 170 16.35 5.92 7.05
N THR A 171 15.96 6.68 6.03
CA THR A 171 16.10 8.13 5.95
C THR A 171 14.73 8.78 5.94
N PHE A 172 14.53 9.84 6.71
CA PHE A 172 13.26 10.54 6.82
C PHE A 172 13.27 11.84 6.04
N PHE A 173 12.10 12.26 5.59
CA PHE A 173 11.89 13.49 4.84
C PHE A 173 10.76 14.28 5.47
N THR A 174 10.98 15.56 5.66
CA THR A 174 9.97 16.51 6.12
C THR A 174 9.91 17.69 5.17
N GLU A 175 8.95 18.60 5.36
CA GLU A 175 8.93 19.90 4.68
C GLU A 175 10.22 20.70 4.91
N GLY A 176 10.86 20.52 6.07
CA GLY A 176 12.15 21.13 6.40
C GLY A 176 13.37 20.43 5.79
N GLY A 177 13.17 19.36 5.04
CA GLY A 177 14.22 18.53 4.43
C GLY A 177 14.47 17.20 5.15
N GLU A 178 15.59 16.59 4.80
CA GLU A 178 16.00 15.25 5.22
C GLU A 178 16.42 15.19 6.70
N ILE A 179 16.05 14.11 7.38
CA ILE A 179 16.45 13.79 8.75
C ILE A 179 17.05 12.38 8.77
N ASN A 180 18.27 12.27 9.27
CA ASN A 180 18.95 10.98 9.49
C ASN A 180 19.03 10.66 10.99
N LYS A 181 18.95 9.37 11.33
CA LYS A 181 19.10 8.88 12.71
C LYS A 181 20.13 7.76 12.74
N ALA A 182 21.15 7.90 13.58
CA ALA A 182 22.23 6.92 13.68
C ALA A 182 21.72 5.50 14.00
N GLY A 183 20.71 5.40 14.88
CA GLY A 183 20.10 4.11 15.24
C GLY A 183 19.29 3.44 14.12
N LEU A 184 19.14 4.10 12.97
CA LEU A 184 18.43 3.59 11.79
C LEU A 184 19.33 3.60 10.54
N ALA A 185 20.65 3.73 10.72
CA ALA A 185 21.60 3.80 9.64
C ALA A 185 22.00 2.41 9.09
N ASP A 186 21.95 1.37 9.94
CA ASP A 186 22.42 0.00 9.67
C ASP A 186 21.53 -1.01 10.43
N ILE A 187 20.29 -1.17 9.98
CA ILE A 187 19.30 -2.08 10.58
C ILE A 187 19.45 -3.46 9.95
N ALA A 188 19.72 -4.48 10.76
CA ALA A 188 19.72 -5.87 10.31
C ALA A 188 18.29 -6.39 10.15
N VAL A 189 18.02 -7.08 9.05
CA VAL A 189 16.78 -7.83 8.79
C VAL A 189 17.19 -9.30 8.58
N PRO A 190 16.99 -10.16 9.59
CA PRO A 190 17.47 -11.55 9.55
C PRO A 190 16.91 -12.35 8.36
N SER A 191 17.58 -13.44 8.02
CA SER A 191 17.16 -14.34 6.94
C SER A 191 15.76 -14.91 7.21
N LYS A 192 14.86 -14.85 6.23
CA LYS A 192 13.49 -15.40 6.29
C LYS A 192 12.70 -14.89 7.49
N ASP A 193 12.92 -13.64 7.87
CA ASP A 193 12.36 -13.05 9.07
C ASP A 193 11.93 -11.60 8.82
N THR A 194 11.13 -11.09 9.75
CA THR A 194 10.62 -9.72 9.77
C THR A 194 11.31 -8.88 10.83
N THR A 195 11.48 -7.60 10.55
CA THR A 195 11.91 -6.59 11.51
C THR A 195 10.92 -5.43 11.51
N SER A 196 10.33 -5.16 12.67
CA SER A 196 9.35 -4.09 12.91
C SER A 196 9.99 -2.93 13.68
N ILE A 197 9.81 -1.70 13.20
CA ILE A 197 10.43 -0.49 13.76
C ILE A 197 9.34 0.54 14.08
N SER A 198 9.19 0.92 15.35
CA SER A 198 8.29 1.99 15.75
C SER A 198 8.90 3.36 15.45
N ILE A 199 8.43 4.01 14.38
CA ILE A 199 8.99 5.26 13.85
C ILE A 199 8.88 6.41 14.87
N ASN A 200 7.77 6.47 15.60
CA ASN A 200 7.49 7.48 16.62
C ASN A 200 8.45 7.44 17.82
N LYS A 201 9.31 6.41 17.95
CA LYS A 201 10.39 6.40 18.97
C LYS A 201 11.61 7.21 18.52
N PHE A 202 11.75 7.47 17.22
CA PHE A 202 12.93 8.12 16.64
C PHE A 202 12.65 9.54 16.13
N ILE A 203 11.48 9.73 15.52
CA ILE A 203 10.99 11.03 15.05
C ILE A 203 9.77 11.39 15.89
N LEU A 204 9.75 12.61 16.41
CA LEU A 204 8.67 13.10 17.26
C LEU A 204 8.04 14.34 16.64
N GLN A 205 6.73 14.45 16.77
CA GLN A 205 5.97 15.67 16.48
C GLN A 205 6.18 16.17 15.04
N ARG A 206 6.01 15.27 14.06
CA ARG A 206 5.91 15.63 12.64
C ARG A 206 4.55 15.20 12.11
N ARG A 207 3.78 16.16 11.59
CA ARG A 207 2.47 15.88 10.97
C ARG A 207 2.57 15.21 9.61
N ALA A 208 3.65 15.51 8.89
CA ALA A 208 3.99 14.89 7.62
C ALA A 208 5.42 14.36 7.68
N LEU A 209 5.59 13.11 7.31
CA LEU A 209 6.84 12.38 7.38
C LEU A 209 6.91 11.42 6.19
N GLY A 210 7.89 11.62 5.32
CA GLY A 210 8.26 10.66 4.30
C GLY A 210 9.42 9.77 4.76
N MET A 211 9.57 8.60 4.17
CA MET A 211 10.69 7.68 4.40
C MET A 211 11.27 7.16 3.09
N ARG A 212 12.59 6.96 3.08
CA ARG A 212 13.31 6.12 2.12
C ARG A 212 14.02 5.01 2.88
N ILE A 213 13.87 3.79 2.40
CA ILE A 213 14.53 2.60 2.92
C ILE A 213 15.49 2.15 1.82
N ALA A 214 16.78 2.11 2.13
CA ALA A 214 17.81 1.67 1.21
C ALA A 214 18.54 0.45 1.80
N ALA A 215 18.54 -0.68 1.09
CA ALA A 215 19.33 -1.84 1.44
C ALA A 215 20.81 -1.57 1.12
N LEU A 216 21.64 -1.58 2.17
CA LEU A 216 23.10 -1.54 2.06
C LEU A 216 23.67 -2.91 1.67
N ARG A 217 22.94 -3.98 2.04
CA ARG A 217 23.20 -5.38 1.66
C ARG A 217 21.88 -6.11 1.48
N GLY A 218 21.77 -6.93 0.43
CA GLY A 218 20.59 -7.76 0.18
C GLY A 218 19.43 -6.95 -0.41
N ARG A 219 18.22 -7.47 -0.25
CA ARG A 219 16.96 -6.85 -0.64
C ARG A 219 15.89 -7.25 0.37
N VAL A 220 14.87 -6.41 0.52
CA VAL A 220 13.74 -6.64 1.43
C VAL A 220 12.42 -6.30 0.76
N SER A 221 11.32 -6.76 1.32
CA SER A 221 9.99 -6.21 1.09
C SER A 221 9.66 -5.25 2.24
N ALA A 222 9.00 -4.12 1.95
CA ALA A 222 8.73 -3.12 2.97
C ALA A 222 7.28 -2.64 2.93
N TRP A 223 6.65 -2.63 4.10
CA TRP A 223 5.36 -1.99 4.34
C TRP A 223 5.49 -1.00 5.48
N LYS A 224 4.54 -0.07 5.55
CA LYS A 224 4.27 0.65 6.79
C LYS A 224 2.87 0.30 7.28
N SER A 225 2.69 0.37 8.59
CA SER A 225 1.36 0.41 9.21
C SER A 225 1.24 1.69 10.02
N VAL A 226 0.11 2.37 9.88
CA VAL A 226 -0.19 3.59 10.63
C VAL A 226 -1.52 3.38 11.33
N SER A 227 -1.50 3.51 12.65
CA SER A 227 -2.71 3.62 13.46
C SER A 227 -2.92 5.06 13.88
N VAL A 228 -4.18 5.49 13.84
CA VAL A 228 -4.62 6.82 14.24
C VAL A 228 -5.56 6.67 15.43
N LYS A 229 -5.26 7.38 16.51
CA LYS A 229 -6.04 7.49 17.73
C LYS A 229 -6.11 8.96 18.13
N THR A 230 -7.15 9.64 17.68
CA THR A 230 -7.43 11.04 18.06
C THR A 230 -8.54 11.11 19.10
N GLU A 231 -8.54 12.13 19.97
CA GLU A 231 -9.61 12.35 20.95
C GLU A 231 -10.95 12.79 20.29
N GLU A 232 -10.88 13.36 19.08
CA GLU A 232 -12.01 14.02 18.39
C GLU A 232 -12.42 13.35 17.07
N SER A 233 -11.68 12.35 16.59
CA SER A 233 -11.91 11.66 15.30
C SER A 233 -11.71 10.15 15.45
N PRO A 234 -12.33 9.33 14.58
CA PRO A 234 -12.32 7.89 14.72
C PRO A 234 -10.90 7.33 14.56
N THR A 235 -10.66 6.31 15.36
CA THR A 235 -9.73 5.23 15.09
C THR A 235 -9.61 4.87 13.61
N GLY A 236 -8.38 4.67 13.12
CA GLY A 236 -8.14 3.92 11.89
C GLY A 236 -6.81 3.21 11.92
N VAL A 237 -6.69 2.10 11.20
CA VAL A 237 -5.41 1.44 10.94
C VAL A 237 -5.31 1.18 9.45
N THR A 238 -4.19 1.55 8.86
CA THR A 238 -3.90 1.26 7.46
C THR A 238 -2.53 0.61 7.36
N SER A 239 -2.35 -0.18 6.30
CA SER A 239 -1.07 -0.79 5.96
C SER A 239 -0.82 -0.58 4.48
N THR A 240 0.38 -0.12 4.13
CA THR A 240 0.68 0.30 2.75
C THR A 240 2.01 -0.32 2.33
N LEU A 241 2.04 -0.94 1.15
CA LEU A 241 3.27 -1.38 0.48
C LEU A 241 4.01 -0.16 -0.07
N GLY A 242 5.31 -0.08 0.10
CA GLY A 242 6.10 1.06 -0.41
C GLY A 242 6.23 1.06 -1.94
N ALA A 243 6.58 2.20 -2.52
CA ALA A 243 7.02 2.25 -3.91
C ALA A 243 8.49 1.85 -4.00
N THR A 244 8.91 1.18 -5.07
CA THR A 244 10.33 0.81 -5.29
C THR A 244 11.08 1.78 -6.19
N GLU A 245 10.37 2.68 -6.86
CA GLU A 245 10.95 3.62 -7.81
C GLU A 245 10.25 4.99 -7.78
N THR A 246 10.97 6.01 -8.26
CA THR A 246 10.39 7.33 -8.52
C THR A 246 9.79 7.39 -9.92
N ALA A 247 8.70 8.14 -10.09
CA ALA A 247 8.12 8.43 -11.39
C ALA A 247 7.82 9.92 -11.54
N THR A 248 7.57 10.36 -12.77
CA THR A 248 7.16 11.74 -13.06
C THR A 248 5.65 11.91 -13.10
N GLU A 249 4.87 10.82 -13.11
CA GLU A 249 3.41 10.85 -13.10
C GLU A 249 2.86 9.78 -12.17
N TRP A 250 1.82 10.13 -11.41
CA TRP A 250 1.15 9.26 -10.45
C TRP A 250 -0.37 9.43 -10.53
N TYR A 251 -1.08 8.31 -10.45
CA TYR A 251 -2.52 8.22 -10.65
C TYR A 251 -3.22 7.64 -9.42
N PHE A 252 -4.33 8.26 -9.06
CA PHE A 252 -5.18 7.88 -7.93
C PHE A 252 -6.61 7.78 -8.45
N PRO A 253 -7.12 6.57 -8.76
CA PRO A 253 -8.41 6.42 -9.43
C PRO A 253 -9.61 6.65 -8.50
N SER A 254 -9.40 6.58 -7.19
CA SER A 254 -10.42 6.80 -6.16
C SER A 254 -9.98 7.91 -5.21
N GLY A 255 -10.92 8.40 -4.41
CA GLY A 255 -10.75 9.58 -3.56
C GLY A 255 -12.09 10.26 -3.35
N ALA A 256 -12.16 11.18 -2.42
CA ALA A 256 -13.34 11.98 -2.20
C ALA A 256 -13.01 13.36 -1.61
N VAL A 257 -13.79 14.36 -2.00
CA VAL A 257 -13.77 15.68 -1.36
C VAL A 257 -15.16 16.07 -0.89
N GLY A 258 -15.28 16.32 0.40
CA GLY A 258 -16.53 16.68 1.04
C GLY A 258 -16.41 16.82 2.55
N GLU A 259 -17.56 17.00 3.19
CA GLU A 259 -17.66 17.09 4.65
C GLU A 259 -17.19 15.80 5.34
N GLY A 260 -16.41 15.95 6.41
CA GLY A 260 -15.87 14.82 7.18
C GLY A 260 -14.82 13.99 6.46
N ILE A 261 -14.18 14.54 5.41
CA ILE A 261 -13.12 13.88 4.64
C ILE A 261 -11.86 14.76 4.67
N ASP A 262 -10.76 14.23 5.21
CA ASP A 262 -9.43 14.81 5.12
C ASP A 262 -8.58 13.97 4.15
N GLU A 263 -8.69 14.29 2.86
CA GLU A 263 -7.85 13.69 1.81
C GLU A 263 -6.57 14.51 1.63
N ARG A 264 -5.43 13.81 1.68
CA ARG A 264 -4.10 14.39 1.59
C ARG A 264 -3.28 13.67 0.52
N ILE A 265 -2.57 14.46 -0.28
CA ILE A 265 -1.62 14.01 -1.30
C ILE A 265 -0.22 14.32 -0.79
N SER A 266 0.49 13.30 -0.32
CA SER A 266 1.86 13.42 0.17
C SER A 266 2.83 13.12 -0.96
N ILE A 267 3.73 14.05 -1.24
CA ILE A 267 4.70 14.00 -2.32
C ILE A 267 6.10 13.96 -1.72
N LEU A 268 6.85 12.90 -2.00
CA LEU A 268 8.24 12.76 -1.62
C LEU A 268 9.14 13.09 -2.81
N ASN A 269 10.09 14.00 -2.60
CA ASN A 269 11.20 14.24 -3.50
C ASN A 269 12.50 13.70 -2.88
N PRO A 270 12.89 12.46 -3.19
CA PRO A 270 14.11 11.87 -2.66
C PRO A 270 15.38 12.36 -3.38
N THR A 271 15.25 13.24 -4.37
CA THR A 271 16.34 13.63 -5.26
C THR A 271 17.12 14.84 -4.76
N GLY A 272 18.27 15.11 -5.39
CA GLY A 272 19.09 16.30 -5.14
C GLY A 272 18.60 17.59 -5.83
N LYS A 273 17.46 17.57 -6.54
CA LYS A 273 16.91 18.71 -7.30
C LYS A 273 15.52 19.07 -6.78
N GLU A 274 15.10 20.34 -6.89
CA GLU A 274 13.72 20.73 -6.63
C GLU A 274 12.79 20.12 -7.69
N ALA A 275 11.68 19.53 -7.27
CA ALA A 275 10.60 19.10 -8.15
C ALA A 275 9.54 20.20 -8.24
N ILE A 276 9.05 20.47 -9.45
CA ILE A 276 7.87 21.31 -9.67
C ILE A 276 6.73 20.36 -10.02
N VAL A 277 5.66 20.40 -9.23
CA VAL A 277 4.57 19.42 -9.26
C VAL A 277 3.25 20.11 -9.56
N SER A 278 2.48 19.52 -10.46
CA SER A 278 1.11 19.91 -10.74
C SER A 278 0.14 18.80 -10.32
N ILE A 279 -0.97 19.15 -9.68
CA ILE A 279 -2.03 18.21 -9.28
C ILE A 279 -3.33 18.58 -10.01
N SER A 280 -3.93 17.61 -10.69
CA SER A 280 -5.25 17.71 -11.31
C SER A 280 -6.24 16.82 -10.58
N VAL A 281 -7.46 17.32 -10.38
CA VAL A 281 -8.57 16.61 -9.74
C VAL A 281 -9.65 16.38 -10.79
N VAL A 282 -10.11 15.15 -10.91
CA VAL A 282 -11.11 14.72 -11.89
C VAL A 282 -12.34 14.24 -11.12
N SER A 283 -13.49 14.86 -11.36
CA SER A 283 -14.80 14.33 -10.95
C SER A 283 -15.58 13.80 -12.15
N ASP A 284 -16.80 13.34 -11.92
CA ASP A 284 -17.77 12.98 -12.95
C ASP A 284 -18.22 14.19 -13.80
N GLU A 285 -18.24 15.38 -13.21
CA GLU A 285 -18.67 16.62 -13.87
C GLU A 285 -17.54 17.35 -14.59
N GLU A 286 -16.36 17.47 -13.97
CA GLU A 286 -15.28 18.32 -14.47
C GLU A 286 -13.88 17.80 -14.12
N THR A 287 -12.89 18.20 -14.92
CA THR A 287 -11.49 18.16 -14.52
C THR A 287 -11.07 19.56 -14.11
N ILE A 288 -10.65 19.71 -12.85
CA ILE A 288 -10.14 20.97 -12.32
C ILE A 288 -8.64 20.87 -12.04
N GLN A 289 -7.96 21.97 -12.27
CA GLN A 289 -6.58 22.17 -11.84
C GLN A 289 -6.52 23.50 -11.10
N PRO A 290 -6.68 23.48 -9.76
CA PRO A 290 -6.62 24.69 -8.96
C PRO A 290 -5.29 25.42 -9.19
N ARG A 291 -5.32 26.75 -9.27
CA ARG A 291 -4.11 27.56 -9.55
C ARG A 291 -2.98 27.29 -8.56
N ASP A 292 -3.33 27.12 -7.29
CA ASP A 292 -2.36 26.85 -6.20
C ASP A 292 -1.74 25.45 -6.30
N LEU A 293 -2.30 24.57 -7.14
CA LEU A 293 -1.80 23.23 -7.40
C LEU A 293 -1.10 23.09 -8.76
N MET A 294 -0.88 24.17 -9.52
CA MET A 294 -0.23 24.09 -10.83
C MET A 294 1.30 24.02 -10.75
N GLU A 295 1.90 24.69 -9.77
CA GLU A 295 3.36 24.82 -9.63
C GLU A 295 3.79 24.67 -8.16
N LEU A 296 3.44 23.53 -7.55
CA LEU A 296 3.89 23.19 -6.21
C LEU A 296 5.39 22.89 -6.23
N LYS A 297 6.15 23.61 -5.42
CA LYS A 297 7.59 23.35 -5.26
C LYS A 297 7.80 22.33 -4.14
N VAL A 298 8.43 21.22 -4.48
CA VAL A 298 8.92 20.25 -3.51
C VAL A 298 10.44 20.32 -3.52
N PRO A 299 11.06 20.97 -2.52
CA PRO A 299 12.52 21.09 -2.44
C PRO A 299 13.24 19.75 -2.57
N ARG A 300 14.54 19.80 -2.85
CA ARG A 300 15.38 18.60 -2.85
C ARG A 300 15.33 17.91 -1.48
N ALA A 301 15.39 16.59 -1.47
CA ALA A 301 15.44 15.78 -0.25
C ALA A 301 14.42 16.25 0.80
N SER A 302 13.17 16.44 0.38
CA SER A 302 12.08 16.87 1.25
C SER A 302 10.77 16.18 0.86
N GLN A 303 9.75 16.39 1.69
CA GLN A 303 8.38 16.00 1.41
C GLN A 303 7.49 17.25 1.38
N LEU A 304 6.37 17.18 0.67
CA LEU A 304 5.27 18.15 0.73
C LEU A 304 3.97 17.38 0.93
N ASP A 305 3.06 17.89 1.75
CA ASP A 305 1.80 17.22 2.05
C ASP A 305 0.62 18.17 1.85
N VAL A 306 -0.19 17.87 0.83
CA VAL A 306 -1.23 18.77 0.32
C VAL A 306 -2.59 18.28 0.76
N LYS A 307 -3.33 19.11 1.51
CA LYS A 307 -4.74 18.85 1.81
C LYS A 307 -5.61 19.20 0.61
N LEU A 308 -6.27 18.22 0.02
CA LEU A 308 -6.98 18.42 -1.25
C LEU A 308 -8.18 19.36 -1.11
N GLY A 309 -8.94 19.23 -0.01
CA GLY A 309 -10.11 20.07 0.27
C GLY A 309 -9.81 21.57 0.36
N ASP A 310 -8.63 21.94 0.85
CA ASP A 310 -8.23 23.35 0.97
C ASP A 310 -8.02 23.98 -0.41
N ALA A 311 -7.61 23.19 -1.41
CA ALA A 311 -7.27 23.67 -2.75
C ALA A 311 -8.46 23.71 -3.71
N VAL A 312 -9.46 22.83 -3.54
CA VAL A 312 -10.67 22.82 -4.39
C VAL A 312 -11.81 23.70 -3.84
N GLY A 313 -11.63 24.25 -2.63
CA GLY A 313 -12.58 25.15 -1.98
C GLY A 313 -13.77 24.42 -1.35
N PRO A 314 -14.86 25.12 -0.98
CA PRO A 314 -16.00 24.54 -0.27
C PRO A 314 -16.86 23.61 -1.15
N LYS A 315 -16.43 23.28 -2.37
CA LYS A 315 -17.13 22.38 -3.26
C LYS A 315 -17.10 20.97 -2.68
N VAL A 316 -18.28 20.41 -2.40
CA VAL A 316 -18.43 18.97 -2.24
C VAL A 316 -18.38 18.37 -3.64
N MET A 317 -17.31 17.67 -3.95
CA MET A 317 -17.12 17.04 -5.27
C MET A 317 -17.53 15.56 -5.28
N GLY A 318 -17.86 15.00 -4.11
CA GLY A 318 -18.14 13.57 -4.01
C GLY A 318 -16.89 12.76 -4.31
N SER A 319 -16.99 11.75 -5.19
CA SER A 319 -15.86 10.92 -5.60
C SER A 319 -14.96 11.66 -6.59
N VAL A 320 -13.65 11.60 -6.38
CA VAL A 320 -12.66 12.19 -7.28
C VAL A 320 -11.54 11.21 -7.59
N SER A 321 -10.88 11.43 -8.73
CA SER A 321 -9.58 10.87 -9.05
C SER A 321 -8.54 11.99 -9.08
N VAL A 322 -7.29 11.67 -8.78
CA VAL A 322 -6.18 12.64 -8.75
C VAL A 322 -5.06 12.20 -9.68
N VAL A 323 -4.52 13.15 -10.44
CA VAL A 323 -3.32 12.97 -11.26
C VAL A 323 -2.25 13.95 -10.78
N VAL A 324 -1.08 13.42 -10.43
CA VAL A 324 0.06 14.21 -9.97
C VAL A 324 1.18 14.09 -10.99
N ARG A 325 1.72 15.23 -11.45
CA ARG A 325 2.81 15.26 -12.44
C ARG A 325 3.97 16.13 -11.97
N SER A 326 5.19 15.64 -12.10
CA SER A 326 6.40 16.47 -12.05
C SER A 326 6.64 17.11 -13.42
N VAL A 327 6.41 18.42 -13.51
CA VAL A 327 6.49 19.17 -14.78
C VAL A 327 7.92 19.52 -15.19
N ASN A 328 8.89 19.39 -14.27
CA ASN A 328 10.32 19.57 -14.54
C ASN A 328 11.09 18.23 -14.63
N SER A 329 10.37 17.11 -14.81
CA SER A 329 10.92 15.76 -14.98
C SER A 329 11.77 15.26 -13.81
N THR A 330 11.56 15.79 -12.60
CA THR A 330 12.20 15.28 -11.39
C THR A 330 11.41 14.08 -10.87
N GLY A 331 12.08 12.95 -10.62
CA GLY A 331 11.44 11.77 -10.05
C GLY A 331 10.88 12.06 -8.66
N ILE A 332 9.58 11.80 -8.48
CA ILE A 332 8.88 11.92 -7.20
C ILE A 332 8.20 10.58 -6.86
N VAL A 333 7.79 10.42 -5.61
CA VAL A 333 6.90 9.34 -5.16
C VAL A 333 5.70 9.97 -4.51
N VAL A 334 4.50 9.45 -4.78
CA VAL A 334 3.26 10.06 -4.29
C VAL A 334 2.40 9.02 -3.59
N GLU A 335 1.85 9.41 -2.45
CA GLU A 335 0.93 8.61 -1.66
C GLU A 335 -0.32 9.44 -1.32
N ARG A 336 -1.49 8.84 -1.44
CA ARG A 336 -2.74 9.43 -0.95
C ARG A 336 -3.04 8.85 0.42
N SER A 337 -3.44 9.70 1.36
CA SER A 337 -4.06 9.26 2.61
C SER A 337 -5.39 9.97 2.84
N VAL A 338 -6.37 9.27 3.40
CA VAL A 338 -7.73 9.79 3.61
C VAL A 338 -8.19 9.40 5.01
N ILE A 339 -8.54 10.40 5.81
CA ILE A 339 -9.24 10.21 7.08
C ILE A 339 -10.72 10.52 6.86
N TYR A 340 -11.58 9.57 7.22
CA TYR A 340 -13.02 9.74 7.22
C TYR A 340 -13.51 9.93 8.66
N SER A 341 -14.33 10.95 8.88
CA SER A 341 -14.87 11.33 10.19
C SER A 341 -16.37 11.66 10.14
N GLY A 342 -17.12 11.04 9.23
CA GLY A 342 -18.57 11.26 9.08
C GLY A 342 -19.41 10.18 9.75
N ASP A 343 -20.70 10.45 9.96
CA ASP A 343 -21.64 9.50 10.60
C ASP A 343 -21.77 8.16 9.86
N ARG A 344 -21.55 8.18 8.54
CA ARG A 344 -21.70 7.00 7.67
C ARG A 344 -20.40 6.24 7.41
N LEU A 345 -19.27 6.93 7.46
CA LEU A 345 -17.96 6.37 7.15
C LEU A 345 -16.91 6.98 8.06
N THR A 346 -16.17 6.10 8.74
CA THR A 346 -15.10 6.46 9.66
C THR A 346 -13.90 5.57 9.39
N GLY A 347 -12.68 6.10 9.51
CA GLY A 347 -11.46 5.31 9.40
C GLY A 347 -10.32 6.04 8.69
N TYR A 348 -9.26 5.30 8.40
CA TYR A 348 -8.06 5.80 7.75
C TYR A 348 -7.64 4.85 6.63
N ALA A 349 -7.41 5.40 5.45
CA ALA A 349 -6.93 4.66 4.27
C ALA A 349 -5.70 5.35 3.69
N SER A 350 -4.74 4.57 3.19
CA SER A 350 -3.56 5.11 2.51
C SER A 350 -3.09 4.19 1.39
N GLU A 351 -2.71 4.75 0.25
CA GLU A 351 -2.20 4.01 -0.89
C GLU A 351 -1.13 4.79 -1.66
N ILE A 352 -0.12 4.06 -2.14
CA ILE A 352 0.83 4.56 -3.14
C ILE A 352 0.11 4.65 -4.49
N GLY A 353 0.36 5.73 -5.25
CA GLY A 353 -0.28 5.90 -6.56
C GLY A 353 0.20 4.89 -7.60
N ALA A 354 -0.58 4.70 -8.66
CA ALA A 354 -0.12 3.95 -9.82
C ALA A 354 0.76 4.85 -10.71
N THR A 355 1.80 4.30 -11.34
CA THR A 355 2.65 5.03 -12.30
C THR A 355 2.14 4.93 -13.74
N THR A 356 1.11 4.11 -13.96
CA THR A 356 0.40 3.95 -15.23
C THR A 356 -1.12 4.06 -14.99
N PRO A 357 -1.88 4.69 -15.91
CA PRO A 357 -3.34 4.83 -15.82
C PRO A 357 -4.12 3.51 -15.78
#